data_AF-A0A1G8J0S9-F1
#
_entry.id   AF-A0A1G8J0S9-F1
#
_cell.length_a   1.000
_cell.length_b   1.000
_cell.length_c   1.000
_cell.angle_alpha   90.00
_cell.angle_beta   90.00
_cell.angle_gamma   90.00
#
_symmetry.space_group_name_H-M   'P 1'
#
loop_
_entity.id
_entity.type
_entity.pdbx_description
1 polymer ?
#
loop_
_entity_poly.entity_id
_entity_poly.type
_entity_poly.pdbx_seq_one_letter_code
_entity_poly.pdbx_strand_id
1 'polypeptide(L)' 'MAATKDQWKAFREELSQRLEDERRFIANAEAGKTGIWSVEPGKGKVDTTAAHVEISRRAVQALEGVIAKIDQDHLAE' A
#
# COMPACT_ATOMS: atom_id res chain seq x y z
N MET A 1 21.01 -6.38 -18.73
CA MET A 1 20.56 -7.73 -18.34
C MET A 1 19.11 -7.61 -17.92
N ALA A 2 18.22 -8.46 -18.43
CA ALA A 2 16.83 -8.51 -17.95
C ALA A 2 16.79 -9.19 -16.57
N ALA A 3 15.84 -8.80 -15.72
CA ALA A 3 15.64 -9.44 -14.42
C ALA A 3 15.23 -10.91 -14.59
N THR A 4 15.72 -11.78 -13.71
CA THR A 4 15.39 -13.22 -13.73
C THR A 4 14.01 -13.49 -13.16
N LYS A 5 13.44 -14.67 -13.44
CA LYS A 5 12.14 -15.09 -12.90
C LYS A 5 12.14 -15.09 -11.36
N ASP A 6 13.26 -15.46 -10.72
CA ASP A 6 13.38 -15.41 -9.25
C ASP A 6 13.45 -13.98 -8.70
N GLN A 7 14.08 -13.04 -9.43
CA GLN A 7 14.05 -11.62 -9.06
C GLN A 7 12.63 -11.05 -9.14
N TRP A 8 11.86 -11.44 -10.16
CA TRP A 8 10.45 -11.06 -10.28
C TRP A 8 9.58 -11.64 -9.16
N LYS A 9 9.82 -12.89 -8.75
CA LYS A 9 9.13 -13.51 -7.60
C LYS A 9 9.41 -12.76 -6.30
N ALA A 10 10.69 -12.48 -6.01
CA ALA A 10 11.08 -11.75 -4.81
C ALA A 10 10.47 -10.34 -4.79
N PHE A 11 10.47 -9.65 -5.94
CA PHE A 11 9.84 -8.34 -6.04
C PHE A 11 8.31 -8.40 -5.84
N ARG A 12 7.65 -9.39 -6.44
CA ARG A 12 6.21 -9.63 -6.25
C ARG A 12 5.86 -9.93 -4.79
N GLU A 13 6.71 -10.66 -4.07
CA GLU A 13 6.56 -10.91 -2.64
C GLU A 13 6.68 -9.62 -1.81
N GLU A 14 7.67 -8.76 -2.08
CA GLU A 14 7.80 -7.45 -1.44
C GLU A 14 6.54 -6.59 -1.63
N LEU A 15 6.02 -6.54 -2.87
CA LEU A 15 4.79 -5.80 -3.16
C LEU A 15 3.57 -6.39 -2.46
N SER A 16 3.51 -7.72 -2.32
CA SER A 16 2.42 -8.41 -1.60
C SER A 16 2.44 -8.05 -0.11
N GLN A 17 3.63 -8.00 0.50
CA GLN A 17 3.77 -7.57 1.89
C GLN A 17 3.31 -6.12 2.09
N ARG A 18 3.71 -5.21 1.18
CA ARG A 18 3.25 -3.81 1.23
C ARG A 18 1.73 -3.70 1.06
N LEU A 19 1.13 -4.51 0.20
CA LEU A 19 -0.32 -4.56 0.01
C LEU A 19 -1.03 -4.98 1.30
N GLU A 20 -0.51 -5.97 2.02
CA GLU A 20 -1.06 -6.40 3.31
C GLU A 20 -0.91 -5.32 4.38
N ASP A 21 0.24 -4.63 4.42
CA ASP A 21 0.48 -3.54 5.37
C ASP A 21 -0.50 -2.37 5.16
N GLU A 22 -0.74 -1.96 3.91
CA GLU A 22 -1.72 -0.92 3.57
C GLU A 22 -3.15 -1.33 3.95
N ARG A 23 -3.55 -2.58 3.64
CA ARG A 23 -4.86 -3.12 4.04
C ARG A 23 -5.02 -3.13 5.55
N ARG A 24 -3.97 -3.51 6.28
CA ARG A 24 -3.96 -3.54 7.74
C ARG A 24 -4.04 -2.13 8.32
N PHE A 25 -3.34 -1.16 7.74
CA PHE A 25 -3.43 0.24 8.14
C PHE A 25 -4.86 0.75 7.99
N ILE A 26 -5.51 0.53 6.84
CA ILE A 26 -6.90 0.93 6.60
C ILE A 26 -7.82 0.31 7.65
N ALA A 27 -7.75 -1.01 7.86
CA ALA A 27 -8.61 -1.70 8.82
C ALA A 27 -8.41 -1.20 10.26
N ASN A 28 -7.17 -0.88 10.65
CA ASN A 28 -6.88 -0.33 11.97
C ASN A 28 -7.40 1.12 12.11
N ALA A 29 -7.27 1.93 11.07
CA ALA A 29 -7.77 3.30 11.04
C ALA A 29 -9.31 3.34 11.11
N GLU A 30 -10.00 2.49 10.34
CA GLU A 30 -11.47 2.37 10.37
C GLU A 30 -11.99 1.84 11.71
N ALA A 31 -11.23 0.95 12.35
CA ALA A 31 -11.55 0.45 13.70
C ALA A 31 -11.18 1.45 14.82
N GLY A 32 -10.66 2.63 14.50
CA GLY A 32 -10.22 3.63 15.48
C GLY A 32 -8.99 3.22 16.31
N LYS A 33 -8.27 2.17 15.89
CA LYS A 33 -7.05 1.68 16.57
C LYS A 33 -5.81 2.49 16.19
N THR A 34 -5.84 3.16 15.05
CA THR A 34 -4.76 4.00 14.53
C THR A 34 -5.33 5.34 14.09
N GLY A 35 -4.61 6.42 14.37
CA GLY A 35 -4.91 7.76 13.87
C GLY A 35 -3.65 8.50 13.46
N ILE A 36 -3.72 9.28 12.39
CA ILE A 36 -2.65 10.13 11.88
C ILE A 36 -2.98 11.59 12.19
N TRP A 37 -2.10 12.23 12.95
CA TRP A 37 -2.25 13.62 13.37
C TRP A 37 -1.18 14.47 12.70
N SER A 38 -1.60 15.59 12.11
CA SER A 38 -0.69 16.58 11.56
C SER A 38 -0.81 17.89 12.32
N VAL A 39 0.29 18.65 12.40
CA VAL A 39 0.28 19.99 12.99
C VAL A 39 0.15 21.00 11.86
N GLU A 40 -1.00 21.67 11.78
CA GLU A 40 -1.25 22.74 10.82
C GLU A 40 -0.99 24.11 11.48
N PRO A 41 -0.17 24.99 10.86
CA PRO A 41 0.02 26.36 11.33
C PRO A 41 -1.32 27.08 11.51
N GLY A 42 -1.56 27.64 12.70
CA GLY A 42 -2.79 28.37 13.03
C GLY A 42 -4.01 27.50 13.40
N LYS A 43 -3.97 26.18 13.20
CA LYS A 43 -5.06 25.26 13.59
C LYS A 43 -4.68 24.26 14.67
N GLY A 44 -3.38 24.04 14.91
CA GLY A 44 -2.89 23.08 15.89
C GLY A 44 -2.90 21.65 15.36
N LYS A 45 -3.18 20.67 16.24
CA LYS A 45 -3.23 19.25 15.85
C LYS A 45 -4.56 18.95 15.15
N VAL A 46 -4.49 18.50 13.91
CA VAL A 46 -5.65 18.12 13.08
C VAL A 46 -5.57 16.63 12.80
N ASP A 47 -6.71 15.95 12.95
CA ASP A 47 -6.85 14.56 12.53
C ASP A 47 -6.87 14.49 11.00
N THR A 48 -5.89 13.80 10.43
CA THR A 48 -5.75 13.60 8.99
C THR A 48 -5.89 12.13 8.61
N THR A 49 -6.40 11.29 9.52
CA THR A 49 -6.55 9.85 9.34
C THR A 49 -7.39 9.52 8.11
N ALA A 50 -8.52 10.21 7.92
CA ALA A 50 -9.38 9.98 6.76
C ALA A 50 -8.66 10.22 5.42
N ALA A 51 -7.89 11.30 5.32
CA ALA A 51 -7.10 11.60 4.12
C ALA A 51 -6.02 10.53 3.85
N HIS A 52 -5.36 10.04 4.92
CA HIS A 52 -4.38 8.95 4.78
C HIS A 52 -5.04 7.64 4.38
N VAL A 53 -6.22 7.31 4.91
CA VAL A 53 -7.00 6.13 4.49
C VAL A 53 -7.35 6.21 3.01
N GLU A 54 -7.76 7.37 2.50
CA GLU A 54 -8.03 7.54 1.06
C GLU A 54 -6.78 7.32 0.20
N ILE A 55 -5.62 7.81 0.63
CA ILE A 55 -4.34 7.57 -0.06
C ILE A 55 -3.99 6.08 -0.04
N SER A 56 -4.09 5.43 1.12
CA SER A 56 -3.83 3.99 1.26
C SER A 56 -4.76 3.14 0.39
N ARG A 57 -6.04 3.50 0.24
CA ARG A 57 -6.96 2.80 -0.68
C ARG A 57 -6.49 2.88 -2.14
N ARG A 58 -6.01 4.05 -2.57
CA ARG A 58 -5.44 4.21 -3.93
C ARG A 58 -4.15 3.40 -4.08
N ALA A 59 -3.31 3.34 -3.04
CA ALA A 59 -2.11 2.52 -3.02
C ALA A 59 -2.44 1.03 -3.14
N VAL A 60 -3.45 0.53 -2.40
CA VAL A 60 -3.94 -0.85 -2.50
C VAL A 60 -4.32 -1.20 -3.94
N GLN A 61 -5.15 -0.37 -4.59
CA GLN A 61 -5.56 -0.60 -5.99
C GLN A 61 -4.37 -0.61 -6.95
N ALA A 62 -3.41 0.30 -6.76
CA ALA A 62 -2.21 0.35 -7.58
C ALA A 62 -1.32 -0.89 -7.39
N LEU A 63 -1.12 -1.32 -6.14
CA LEU A 63 -0.33 -2.51 -5.81
C LEU A 63 -0.97 -3.78 -6.37
N GLU A 64 -2.29 -3.94 -6.25
CA GLU A 64 -3.03 -5.06 -6.86
C GLU A 64 -2.82 -5.10 -8.38
N GLY A 65 -2.94 -3.95 -9.05
CA GLY A 65 -2.72 -3.85 -10.49
C GLY A 65 -1.29 -4.18 -10.93
N VAL A 66 -0.29 -3.71 -10.18
CA VAL A 66 1.12 -4.00 -10.48
C VAL A 66 1.45 -5.47 -10.25
N ILE A 67 0.97 -6.07 -9.14
CA ILE A 67 1.17 -7.49 -8.84
C ILE A 67 0.54 -8.34 -9.94
N ALA A 68 -0.71 -8.06 -10.33
CA ALA A 68 -1.39 -8.78 -11.41
C ALA A 68 -0.60 -8.69 -12.73
N LYS A 69 -0.01 -7.53 -13.04
CA LYS A 69 0.81 -7.35 -14.22
C LYS A 69 2.13 -8.13 -14.16
N ILE A 70 2.78 -8.20 -13.01
CA ILE A 70 3.99 -9.02 -12.82
C ILE A 70 3.64 -10.50 -13.00
N ASP A 71 2.53 -10.94 -12.40
CA ASP A 71 2.04 -12.30 -12.50
C ASP A 71 1.79 -12.68 -13.98
N GLN A 72 1.21 -11.77 -14.77
CA GLN A 72 0.95 -11.96 -16.21
C GLN A 72 2.21 -11.88 -17.10
N ASP A 73 3.02 -10.83 -16.97
CA ASP A 73 4.07 -10.49 -17.95
C ASP A 73 5.41 -11.18 -17.67
N HIS A 74 5.65 -11.59 -16.42
CA HIS A 74 6.97 -12.05 -15.97
C HIS A 74 6.96 -13.41 -15.28
N LEU A 75 5.82 -13.82 -14.71
CA LEU A 75 5.71 -15.07 -13.95
C LEU A 75 4.83 -16.13 -14.62
N ALA A 76 4.03 -15.76 -15.62
CA ALA A 76 3.32 -16.70 -16.48
C ALA A 76 4.30 -17.73 -17.08
N GLU A 77 3.80 -18.96 -17.29
CA GLU A 77 4.59 -20.11 -17.74
C GLU A 77 5.16 -19.95 -19.15
#